data_AF-A0A2I9DMJ7-F1
#
_entry.id   AF-A0A2I9DMJ7-F1
#
_cell.length_a   1.000
_cell.length_b   1.000
_cell.length_c   1.000
_cell.angle_alpha   90.00
_cell.angle_beta   90.00
_cell.angle_gamma   90.00
#
_symmetry.space_group_name_H-M   'P 1'
#
loop_
_entity.id
_entity.type
_entity.pdbx_description
1 polymer ?
#
loop_
_entity_poly.entity_id
_entity_poly.type
_entity_poly.pdbx_seq_one_letter_code
_entity_poly.pdbx_strand_id
1 'polypeptide(L)'
;MAKAIDFDPGTLLPTPGERVAAGTAESADALLEALELLRVLHEHRVLHTLVRVVRGGEGLAFHALEALNGPGSVRALRNALDAVKLLGNVEPGTLETVTGALSDGLREGARRVREGERAGLGELLALVRDPDVGLALGALVGVLRGFGRGLREREAHGNLPDVPRT
;
A
#
# COMPACT_ATOMS: atom_id res chain seq x y z
N MET A 1 61.42 38.11 13.13
CA MET A 1 60.40 38.04 12.07
C MET A 1 59.49 36.86 12.38
N ALA A 2 58.23 37.11 12.76
CA ALA A 2 57.28 36.04 13.07
C ALA A 2 56.73 35.45 11.76
N LYS A 3 56.81 34.14 11.60
CA LYS A 3 56.29 33.41 10.44
C LYS A 3 54.76 33.40 10.52
N ALA A 4 54.08 34.00 9.54
CA ALA A 4 52.63 33.90 9.45
C ALA A 4 52.25 32.43 9.26
N ILE A 5 51.48 31.89 10.19
CA ILE A 5 50.84 30.58 10.03
C ILE A 5 49.61 30.84 9.17
N ASP A 6 49.61 30.26 7.97
CA ASP A 6 48.44 30.24 7.10
C ASP A 6 47.37 29.38 7.79
N PHE A 7 46.34 30.03 8.31
CA PHE A 7 45.24 29.37 9.01
C PHE A 7 44.17 29.03 7.99
N ASP A 8 44.15 27.78 7.53
CA ASP A 8 43.08 27.26 6.68
C ASP A 8 41.95 26.69 7.56
N PRO A 9 40.79 27.38 7.68
CA PRO A 9 39.67 26.92 8.50
C PRO A 9 39.08 25.58 8.01
N GLY A 10 39.41 25.12 6.79
CA GLY A 10 39.03 23.79 6.29
C GLY A 10 39.72 22.63 7.02
N THR A 11 40.85 22.88 7.69
CA THR A 11 41.61 21.86 8.46
C THR A 11 41.04 21.54 9.84
N LEU A 12 40.08 22.35 10.31
CA LEU A 12 39.37 22.15 11.58
C LEU A 12 38.07 21.36 11.44
N LEU A 13 37.60 21.15 10.20
CA LEU A 13 36.45 20.33 9.94
C LEU A 13 36.89 18.87 9.89
N PRO A 14 36.30 17.97 10.69
CA PRO A 14 36.66 16.56 10.66
C PRO A 14 36.46 16.03 9.24
N THR A 15 37.46 15.30 8.75
CA THR A 15 37.41 14.70 7.42
C THR A 15 36.23 13.75 7.31
N PRO A 16 35.72 13.45 6.10
CA PRO A 16 34.61 12.50 5.94
C PRO A 16 34.87 11.15 6.63
N GLY A 17 36.12 10.68 6.64
CA GLY A 17 36.52 9.45 7.35
C GLY A 17 36.43 9.57 8.87
N GLU A 18 36.91 10.68 9.44
CA GLU A 18 36.81 10.95 10.88
C GLU A 18 35.37 11.16 11.34
N ARG A 19 34.53 11.79 10.52
CA ARG A 19 33.09 11.95 10.78
C ARG A 19 32.34 10.63 10.81
N VAL A 20 32.65 9.74 9.87
CA VAL A 20 32.08 8.38 9.87
C VAL A 20 32.58 7.63 11.10
N ALA A 21 33.88 7.63 11.38
CA ALA A 21 34.44 6.94 12.55
C ALA A 21 33.83 7.41 13.89
N ALA A 22 33.71 8.73 14.09
CA ALA A 22 33.08 9.31 15.27
C ALA A 22 31.59 8.94 15.39
N GLY A 23 30.82 9.08 14.30
CA GLY A 23 29.40 8.71 14.29
C GLY A 23 29.17 7.21 14.48
N THR A 24 30.08 6.36 13.99
CA THR A 24 30.03 4.90 14.16
C THR A 24 30.31 4.50 15.60
N ALA A 25 31.25 5.17 16.27
CA ALA A 25 31.58 4.93 17.67
C ALA A 25 30.44 5.36 18.61
N GLU A 26 29.78 6.48 18.32
CA GLU A 26 28.65 6.98 19.10
C GLU A 26 27.35 6.20 18.85
N SER A 27 27.22 5.59 17.66
CA SER A 27 26.01 4.86 17.22
C SER A 27 26.22 3.34 17.12
N ALA A 28 27.22 2.79 17.80
CA ALA A 28 27.61 1.38 17.65
C ALA A 28 26.43 0.42 17.87
N ASP A 29 25.63 0.65 18.92
CA ASP A 29 24.45 -0.17 19.23
C ASP A 29 23.35 -0.04 18.17
N ALA A 30 23.04 1.19 17.74
CA ALA A 30 22.04 1.44 16.70
C ALA A 30 22.44 0.82 15.35
N LEU A 31 23.73 0.78 15.04
CA LEU A 31 24.25 0.13 13.84
C LEU A 31 24.17 -1.39 13.93
N LEU A 32 24.43 -1.97 15.11
CA LEU A 32 24.24 -3.40 15.34
C LEU A 32 22.78 -3.80 15.18
N GLU A 33 21.84 -3.03 15.74
CA GLU A 33 20.39 -3.26 15.55
C GLU A 33 19.97 -3.16 14.08
N ALA A 34 20.46 -2.15 13.35
CA ALA A 34 20.17 -2.00 11.93
C ALA A 34 20.71 -3.19 11.10
N LEU A 35 21.90 -3.68 11.41
CA LEU A 35 22.49 -4.85 10.77
C LEU A 35 21.70 -6.13 11.08
N GLU A 36 21.24 -6.30 12.32
CA GLU A 36 20.41 -7.43 12.71
C GLU A 36 19.07 -7.42 11.95
N LEU A 37 18.41 -6.27 11.86
CA LEU A 37 17.20 -6.10 11.05
C LEU A 37 17.45 -6.46 9.58
N LEU A 38 18.51 -5.93 8.98
CA LEU A 38 18.87 -6.22 7.58
C LEU A 38 19.15 -7.72 7.37
N ARG A 39 19.80 -8.38 8.33
CA ARG A 39 20.07 -9.82 8.30
C ARG A 39 18.75 -10.62 8.31
N VAL A 40 17.82 -10.31 9.21
CA VAL A 40 16.50 -10.95 9.26
C VAL A 40 15.74 -10.75 7.95
N LEU A 41 15.71 -9.53 7.42
CA LEU A 41 15.04 -9.22 6.14
C LEU A 41 15.70 -9.95 4.95
N HIS A 42 17.02 -10.12 4.98
CA HIS A 42 17.76 -10.84 3.94
C HIS A 42 17.47 -12.35 3.97
N GLU A 43 17.51 -12.96 5.16
CA GLU A 43 17.22 -14.39 5.37
C GLU A 43 15.83 -14.77 4.84
N HIS A 44 14.84 -13.90 5.05
CA HIS A 44 13.46 -14.11 4.60
C HIS A 44 13.20 -13.63 3.17
N ARG A 45 14.24 -13.27 2.40
CA ARG A 45 14.15 -12.72 1.01
C ARG A 45 13.36 -11.40 0.88
N VAL A 46 12.88 -10.83 1.98
CA VAL A 46 12.13 -9.57 2.00
C VAL A 46 13.00 -8.43 1.47
N LEU A 47 14.26 -8.37 1.89
CA LEU A 47 15.21 -7.34 1.45
C LEU A 47 15.36 -7.33 -0.09
N HIS A 48 15.44 -8.51 -0.70
CA HIS A 48 15.56 -8.64 -2.14
C HIS A 48 14.31 -8.14 -2.87
N THR A 49 13.11 -8.44 -2.35
CA THR A 49 11.84 -7.95 -2.91
C THR A 49 11.75 -6.43 -2.81
N LEU A 50 12.06 -5.85 -1.65
CA LEU A 50 12.06 -4.40 -1.45
C LEU A 50 13.02 -3.68 -2.41
N VAL A 51 14.22 -4.21 -2.60
CA VAL A 51 15.20 -3.65 -3.55
C VAL A 51 14.67 -3.66 -4.98
N ARG A 52 13.96 -4.72 -5.41
CA ARG A 52 13.35 -4.77 -6.75
C ARG A 52 12.22 -3.76 -6.92
N VAL A 53 11.38 -3.60 -5.90
CA VAL A 53 10.30 -2.60 -5.91
C VAL A 53 10.87 -1.20 -6.02
N VAL A 54 11.89 -0.86 -5.23
CA VAL A 54 12.53 0.47 -5.25
C VAL A 54 13.24 0.74 -6.57
N ARG A 55 13.96 -0.25 -7.14
CA ARG A 55 14.62 -0.09 -8.44
C ARG A 55 13.63 0.01 -9.61
N GLY A 56 12.44 -0.59 -9.48
CA GLY A 56 11.41 -0.59 -10.51
C GLY A 56 10.45 0.60 -10.45
N GLY A 57 10.38 1.32 -9.33
CA GLY A 57 9.43 2.41 -9.11
C GLY A 57 10.10 3.76 -8.91
N GLU A 58 10.14 4.58 -9.96
CA GLU A 58 10.46 6.01 -9.81
C GLU A 58 9.38 6.68 -8.93
N GLY A 59 9.80 7.34 -7.84
CA GLY A 59 8.91 8.16 -7.00
C GLY A 59 8.15 7.46 -5.86
N LEU A 60 8.09 6.12 -5.82
CA LEU A 60 7.38 5.38 -4.74
C LEU A 60 8.04 5.55 -3.37
N ALA A 61 9.38 5.62 -3.33
CA ALA A 61 10.13 5.67 -2.07
C ALA A 61 9.81 6.92 -1.25
N PHE A 62 9.72 8.08 -1.88
CA PHE A 62 9.48 9.35 -1.19
C PHE A 62 8.10 9.39 -0.52
N HIS A 63 7.04 9.04 -1.26
CA HIS A 63 5.68 9.02 -0.70
C HIS A 63 5.47 7.96 0.38
N ALA A 64 6.14 6.81 0.27
CA ALA A 64 6.11 5.77 1.30
C ALA A 64 6.78 6.25 2.60
N LEU A 65 7.93 6.93 2.50
CA LEU A 65 8.64 7.51 3.65
C LEU A 65 7.80 8.56 4.37
N GLU A 66 7.13 9.44 3.62
CA GLU A 66 6.27 10.47 4.20
C GLU A 66 5.07 9.88 4.94
N ALA A 67 4.46 8.82 4.40
CA ALA A 67 3.39 8.08 5.08
C ALA A 67 3.87 7.38 6.38
N LEU A 68 5.14 7.01 6.46
CA LEU A 68 5.75 6.34 7.61
C LEU A 68 6.30 7.29 8.69
N ASN A 69 6.41 8.59 8.42
CA ASN A 69 6.91 9.57 9.39
C ASN A 69 5.82 10.20 10.28
N GLY A 70 4.54 9.87 10.04
CA GLY A 70 3.43 10.37 10.86
C GLY A 70 3.29 9.67 12.22
N PRO A 71 2.61 10.28 13.22
CA PRO A 71 2.36 9.69 14.55
C PRO A 71 1.51 8.40 14.52
N GLY A 72 0.99 8.02 13.36
CA GLY A 72 0.25 6.78 13.12
C GLY A 72 1.02 5.73 12.32
N SER A 73 2.33 5.89 12.10
CA SER A 73 3.14 5.05 11.20
C SER A 73 3.05 3.55 11.47
N VAL A 74 3.11 3.14 12.74
CA VAL A 74 2.97 1.73 13.14
C VAL A 74 1.57 1.20 12.79
N ARG A 75 0.52 1.99 13.01
CA ARG A 75 -0.85 1.61 12.64
C ARG A 75 -1.02 1.55 11.13
N ALA A 76 -0.46 2.50 10.39
CA ALA A 76 -0.48 2.53 8.93
C ALA A 76 0.23 1.30 8.35
N LEU A 77 1.41 0.95 8.86
CA LEU A 77 2.16 -0.23 8.44
C LEU A 77 1.37 -1.52 8.74
N ARG A 78 0.76 -1.63 9.92
CA ARG A 78 -0.10 -2.78 10.24
C ARG A 78 -1.27 -2.91 9.27
N ASN A 79 -1.99 -1.82 9.00
CA ASN A 79 -3.09 -1.81 8.06
C ASN A 79 -2.63 -2.17 6.64
N ALA A 80 -1.45 -1.69 6.21
CA ALA A 80 -0.88 -2.03 4.91
C ALA A 80 -0.54 -3.53 4.81
N LEU A 81 0.06 -4.12 5.85
CA LEU A 81 0.33 -5.56 5.91
C LEU A 81 -0.96 -6.38 5.88
N ASP A 82 -2.00 -5.93 6.59
CA ASP A 82 -3.31 -6.60 6.57
C ASP A 82 -3.97 -6.47 5.18
N ALA A 83 -3.84 -5.33 4.51
CA ALA A 83 -4.27 -5.18 3.12
C ALA A 83 -3.52 -6.11 2.16
N VAL A 84 -2.20 -6.24 2.30
CA VAL A 84 -1.39 -7.19 1.51
C VAL A 84 -1.85 -8.63 1.75
N LYS A 85 -2.14 -9.02 3.00
CA LYS A 85 -2.69 -10.34 3.31
C LYS A 85 -4.07 -10.56 2.69
N LEU A 86 -4.94 -9.56 2.78
CA LEU A 86 -6.27 -9.63 2.17
C LEU A 86 -6.16 -9.84 0.66
N LEU A 87 -5.29 -9.08 -0.03
CA LEU A 87 -5.04 -9.23 -1.45
C LEU A 87 -4.42 -10.60 -1.79
N GLY A 88 -3.50 -11.09 -0.97
CA GLY A 88 -2.88 -12.41 -1.15
C GLY A 88 -3.83 -13.59 -0.91
N ASN A 89 -4.91 -13.39 -0.17
CA ASN A 89 -5.93 -14.42 0.06
C ASN A 89 -6.98 -14.50 -1.06
N VAL A 90 -6.99 -13.55 -2.01
CA VAL A 90 -7.88 -13.61 -3.17
C VAL A 90 -7.25 -14.51 -4.23
N GLU A 91 -8.00 -15.51 -4.67
CA GLU A 91 -7.56 -16.41 -5.75
C GLU A 91 -7.29 -15.60 -7.04
N PRO A 92 -6.11 -15.74 -7.68
CA PRO A 92 -5.74 -14.93 -8.85
C PRO A 92 -6.78 -14.96 -9.98
N GLY A 93 -7.36 -16.13 -10.27
CA GLY A 93 -8.38 -16.25 -11.32
C GLY A 93 -9.68 -15.50 -11.01
N THR A 94 -10.04 -15.38 -9.72
CA THR A 94 -11.20 -14.58 -9.30
C THR A 94 -10.90 -13.09 -9.45
N LEU A 95 -9.70 -12.66 -9.06
CA LEU A 95 -9.28 -11.27 -9.20
C LEU A 95 -9.25 -10.85 -10.68
N GLU A 96 -8.68 -11.68 -11.57
CA GLU A 96 -8.63 -11.44 -13.01
C GLU A 96 -10.03 -11.33 -13.62
N THR A 97 -10.93 -12.25 -13.25
CA THR A 97 -12.33 -12.24 -13.73
C THR A 97 -13.05 -10.97 -13.31
N VAL A 98 -12.97 -10.59 -12.03
CA VAL A 98 -13.66 -9.40 -11.49
C VAL A 98 -13.08 -8.12 -12.08
N THR A 99 -11.76 -8.00 -12.14
CA THR A 99 -11.08 -6.80 -12.66
C THR A 99 -11.30 -6.64 -14.16
N GLY A 100 -11.30 -7.74 -14.92
CA GLY A 100 -11.63 -7.76 -16.34
C GLY A 100 -13.07 -7.31 -16.59
N ALA A 101 -14.05 -7.96 -15.96
CA ALA A 101 -15.47 -7.60 -16.10
C ALA A 101 -15.76 -6.15 -15.70
N LEU A 102 -15.12 -5.66 -14.63
CA LEU A 102 -15.24 -4.26 -14.23
C LEU A 102 -14.65 -3.31 -15.27
N SER A 103 -13.47 -3.64 -15.81
CA SER A 103 -12.81 -2.83 -16.84
C SER A 103 -13.66 -2.73 -18.11
N ASP A 104 -14.28 -3.83 -18.52
CA ASP A 104 -15.16 -3.86 -19.69
C ASP A 104 -16.44 -3.05 -19.46
N GLY A 105 -17.05 -3.16 -18.28
CA GLY A 105 -18.19 -2.33 -17.89
C GLY A 105 -17.86 -0.82 -17.87
N LEU A 106 -16.66 -0.45 -17.38
CA LEU A 106 -16.20 0.94 -17.38
C LEU A 106 -15.96 1.46 -18.80
N ARG A 107 -15.39 0.64 -19.69
CA ARG A 107 -15.19 0.99 -21.11
C ARG A 107 -16.52 1.23 -21.81
N GLU A 108 -17.49 0.34 -21.60
CA GLU A 108 -18.82 0.48 -22.19
C GLU A 108 -19.56 1.70 -21.65
N GLY A 109 -19.49 1.96 -20.34
CA GLY A 109 -20.04 3.18 -19.75
C GLY A 109 -19.39 4.45 -20.32
N ALA A 110 -18.07 4.46 -20.47
CA ALA A 110 -17.35 5.58 -21.07
C ALA A 110 -17.73 5.79 -22.55
N ARG A 111 -17.98 4.70 -23.30
CA ARG A 111 -18.45 4.76 -24.70
C ARG A 111 -19.82 5.44 -24.80
N ARG A 112 -20.80 4.99 -24.02
CA ARG A 112 -22.15 5.60 -23.99
C ARG A 112 -22.13 7.08 -23.62
N VAL A 113 -21.29 7.47 -22.65
CA VAL A 113 -21.12 8.87 -22.27
C VAL A 113 -20.57 9.70 -23.44
N ARG A 114 -19.59 9.19 -24.20
CA ARG A 114 -19.02 9.88 -25.37
C ARG A 114 -20.00 9.99 -26.53
N GLU A 115 -20.78 8.95 -26.77
CA GLU A 115 -21.80 8.91 -27.83
C GLU A 115 -23.03 9.75 -27.47
N GLY A 116 -23.10 10.29 -26.24
CA GLY A 116 -24.23 11.08 -25.76
C GLY A 116 -25.50 10.25 -25.54
N GLU A 117 -25.35 8.93 -25.49
CA GLU A 117 -26.45 7.98 -25.31
C GLU A 117 -26.98 8.10 -23.88
N ARG A 118 -28.18 8.68 -23.77
CA ARG A 118 -28.94 8.70 -22.52
C ARG A 118 -29.94 7.56 -22.57
N ALA A 119 -29.89 6.70 -21.56
CA ALA A 119 -30.89 5.66 -21.41
C ALA A 119 -32.29 6.29 -21.28
N GLY A 120 -33.18 5.98 -22.23
CA GLY A 120 -34.58 6.41 -22.17
C GLY A 120 -35.36 5.62 -21.11
N LEU A 121 -36.49 6.13 -20.62
CA LEU A 121 -37.32 5.44 -19.62
C LEU A 121 -37.76 4.03 -20.07
N GLY A 122 -38.04 3.83 -21.36
CA GLY A 122 -38.37 2.52 -21.92
C GLY A 122 -37.16 1.58 -22.02
N GLU A 123 -35.98 2.13 -22.27
CA GLU A 123 -34.73 1.40 -22.33
C GLU A 123 -34.28 0.95 -20.93
N LEU A 124 -34.49 1.77 -19.90
CA LEU A 124 -34.30 1.37 -18.49
C LEU A 124 -35.20 0.20 -18.10
N LEU A 125 -36.44 0.18 -18.58
CA LEU A 125 -37.37 -0.93 -18.34
C LEU A 125 -36.96 -2.20 -19.09
N ALA A 126 -36.38 -2.08 -20.28
CA ALA A 126 -35.79 -3.18 -21.03
C ALA A 126 -34.52 -3.69 -20.34
N LEU A 127 -33.70 -2.78 -19.80
CA LEU A 127 -32.44 -3.08 -19.10
C LEU A 127 -32.67 -3.93 -17.84
N VAL A 128 -33.79 -3.75 -17.14
CA VAL A 128 -34.17 -4.61 -16.01
C VAL A 128 -34.50 -6.05 -16.46
N ARG A 129 -34.90 -6.26 -17.72
CA ARG A 129 -35.19 -7.59 -18.29
C ARG A 129 -33.98 -8.20 -19.00
N ASP A 130 -32.87 -7.47 -19.04
CA ASP A 130 -31.63 -7.91 -19.68
C ASP A 130 -30.94 -9.00 -18.82
N PRO A 131 -30.55 -10.14 -19.42
CA PRO A 131 -29.93 -11.24 -18.68
C PRO A 131 -28.57 -10.86 -18.06
N ASP A 132 -27.79 -9.99 -18.70
CA ASP A 132 -26.47 -9.57 -18.20
C ASP A 132 -26.61 -8.62 -17.00
N VAL A 133 -27.64 -7.77 -17.03
CA VAL A 133 -27.99 -6.89 -15.90
C VAL A 133 -28.49 -7.72 -14.72
N GLY A 134 -29.33 -8.72 -14.98
CA GLY A 134 -29.79 -9.67 -13.96
C GLY A 134 -28.64 -10.43 -13.31
N LEU A 135 -27.66 -10.89 -14.11
CA LEU A 135 -26.46 -11.57 -13.63
C LEU A 135 -25.61 -10.65 -12.74
N ALA A 136 -25.35 -9.41 -13.17
CA ALA A 136 -24.57 -8.43 -12.41
C ALA A 136 -25.25 -8.06 -11.08
N LEU A 137 -26.56 -7.82 -11.10
CA LEU A 137 -27.33 -7.56 -9.88
C LEU A 137 -27.35 -8.77 -8.94
N GLY A 138 -27.48 -9.98 -9.49
CA GLY A 138 -27.39 -11.23 -8.72
C GLY A 138 -26.03 -11.39 -8.04
N ALA A 139 -24.94 -11.11 -8.77
CA ALA A 139 -23.58 -11.13 -8.23
C ALA A 139 -23.41 -10.08 -7.11
N LEU A 140 -23.87 -8.84 -7.32
CA LEU A 140 -23.82 -7.77 -6.31
C LEU A 140 -24.58 -8.17 -5.03
N VAL A 141 -25.80 -8.68 -5.17
CA VAL A 141 -26.60 -9.16 -4.04
C VAL A 141 -25.89 -10.34 -3.35
N GLY A 142 -25.26 -11.24 -4.10
CA GLY A 142 -24.44 -12.33 -3.57
C GLY A 142 -23.30 -11.83 -2.69
N VAL A 143 -22.54 -10.84 -3.18
CA VAL A 143 -21.45 -10.18 -2.43
C VAL A 143 -22.00 -9.56 -1.14
N LEU A 144 -23.10 -8.80 -1.22
CA LEU A 144 -23.71 -8.16 -0.05
C LEU A 144 -24.18 -9.19 0.99
N ARG A 145 -24.77 -10.32 0.54
CA ARG A 145 -25.18 -11.41 1.44
C ARG A 145 -23.99 -12.07 2.13
N GLY A 146 -22.91 -12.33 1.38
CA GLY A 146 -21.67 -12.90 1.92
C GLY A 146 -21.02 -11.96 2.95
N PHE A 147 -20.92 -10.68 2.61
CA PHE A 147 -20.41 -9.64 3.51
C PHE A 147 -21.21 -9.57 4.81
N GLY A 148 -22.54 -9.49 4.73
CA GLY A 148 -23.40 -9.46 5.91
C GLY A 148 -23.32 -10.73 6.77
N ARG A 149 -23.15 -11.91 6.15
CA ARG A 149 -22.95 -13.16 6.89
C ARG A 149 -21.63 -13.14 7.66
N GLY A 150 -20.54 -12.73 7.01
CA GLY A 150 -19.22 -12.63 7.65
C GLY A 150 -19.18 -11.62 8.80
N LEU A 151 -19.91 -10.51 8.70
CA LEU A 151 -20.05 -9.56 9.82
C LEU A 151 -20.78 -10.18 11.02
N ARG A 152 -21.93 -10.84 10.80
CA ARG A 152 -22.68 -11.50 11.87
C ARG A 152 -21.89 -12.61 12.55
N GLU A 153 -21.12 -13.39 11.79
CA GLU A 153 -20.25 -14.42 12.36
C GLU A 153 -19.19 -13.79 13.28
N ARG A 154 -18.53 -12.71 12.86
CA ARG A 154 -17.54 -12.02 13.69
C ARG A 154 -18.15 -11.37 14.94
N GLU A 155 -19.37 -10.84 14.82
CA GLU A 155 -20.16 -10.32 15.94
C GLU A 155 -20.47 -11.42 16.96
N ALA A 156 -20.96 -12.57 16.49
CA ALA A 156 -21.30 -13.72 17.35
C ALA A 156 -20.09 -14.31 18.09
N HIS A 157 -18.89 -14.19 17.52
CA HIS A 157 -17.65 -14.66 18.14
C HIS A 157 -16.92 -13.58 18.97
N GLY A 158 -17.52 -12.40 19.18
CA GLY A 158 -16.91 -11.31 19.95
C GLY A 158 -15.67 -10.69 19.29
N ASN A 159 -15.51 -10.86 17.98
CA ASN A 159 -14.36 -10.41 17.19
C ASN A 159 -14.59 -9.04 16.51
N LEU A 160 -15.64 -8.32 16.88
CA LEU A 160 -15.80 -6.94 16.45
C LEU A 160 -14.93 -6.03 17.33
N PRO A 161 -14.07 -5.18 16.75
CA PRO A 161 -13.31 -4.21 17.52
C PRO A 161 -14.29 -3.28 18.25
N ASP A 162 -14.01 -3.00 19.52
CA ASP A 162 -14.73 -1.98 20.29
C ASP A 162 -14.39 -0.62 19.68
N VAL A 163 -15.28 -0.11 18.82
CA VAL A 163 -15.13 1.20 18.21
C VAL A 163 -15.50 2.23 19.27
N PRO A 164 -14.57 3.09 19.73
CA PRO A 164 -14.89 4.11 20.71
C PRO A 164 -16.03 4.97 20.17
N ARG A 165 -17.15 5.05 20.90
CA ARG A 165 -18.22 5.98 20.57
C ARG A 165 -17.70 7.40 20.84
N THR A 166 -17.36 8.11 19.78
CA THR A 166 -17.13 9.56 19.81
C THR A 166 -18.44 10.30 19.96
#